data_AF-A0A3C0TKM5-F1
#
_entry.id   AF-A0A3C0TKM5-F1
#
_cell.length_a   1.000
_cell.length_b   1.000
_cell.length_c   1.000
_cell.angle_alpha   90.00
_cell.angle_beta   90.00
_cell.angle_gamma   90.00
#
_symmetry.space_group_name_H-M   'P 1'
#
loop_
_entity.id
_entity.type
_entity.pdbx_description
1 polymer ?
#
loop_
_entity_poly.entity_id
_entity_poly.type
_entity_poly.pdbx_seq_one_letter_code
_entity_poly.pdbx_strand_id
1 'polypeptide(L)'
;MYKFVYKLIDRLDRGLSPRDKTILIAMLLVISVLGIVLAVRYYEYIQRNPKFCNSCHLMEEAYTAWKLSGHSNIVCQECHQLGLLEQNRLLITFVFTTERKAPEPHGAETPWKTCTACHWDQAAQGSVTVNKSIGHARHIFTGKLDCRACHSRAVHAFRPDEHACERCHEGWGLHGVRAEVTCLSCHPFSGKKQEEFIPQRENCLACHKKSSKTSFPEHAPMARLTCYECHIPHDNCARPTQDACLRCHTRAVLERKPIHRSGKKCVRCHVPHRWIAR
;
A
#
# COMPACT_ATOMS: atom_id res chain seq x y z
N MET A 1 36.80 -32.51 -38.33
CA MET A 1 37.14 -32.11 -36.94
C MET A 1 38.41 -32.82 -36.43
N TYR A 2 38.47 -34.16 -36.45
CA TYR A 2 39.59 -34.96 -35.93
C TYR A 2 40.98 -34.64 -36.54
N LYS A 3 41.09 -34.51 -37.88
CA LYS A 3 42.34 -34.12 -38.58
C LYS A 3 42.86 -32.73 -38.21
N PHE A 4 41.97 -31.82 -37.85
CA PHE A 4 42.33 -30.43 -37.53
C PHE A 4 42.91 -30.34 -36.11
N VAL A 5 42.28 -31.05 -35.16
CA VAL A 5 42.75 -31.17 -33.77
C VAL A 5 44.10 -31.87 -33.71
N TYR A 6 44.29 -32.96 -34.48
CA TYR A 6 45.57 -33.69 -34.54
C TYR A 6 46.72 -32.81 -35.09
N LYS A 7 46.48 -32.04 -36.15
CA LYS A 7 47.47 -31.08 -36.70
C LYS A 7 47.81 -29.95 -35.73
N LEU A 8 46.86 -29.54 -34.87
CA LEU A 8 47.08 -28.50 -33.88
C LEU A 8 47.95 -29.04 -32.73
N ILE A 9 47.68 -30.26 -32.26
CA ILE A 9 48.47 -30.95 -31.22
C ILE A 9 49.91 -31.20 -31.71
N ASP A 10 50.08 -31.70 -32.94
CA ASP A 10 51.38 -31.96 -33.58
C ASP A 10 52.19 -30.68 -33.90
N ARG A 11 51.55 -29.49 -33.90
CA ARG A 11 52.22 -28.18 -33.97
C ARG A 11 52.58 -27.60 -32.61
N LEU A 12 51.78 -27.91 -31.58
CA LEU A 12 52.08 -27.56 -30.20
C LEU A 12 53.30 -28.33 -29.68
N ASP A 13 53.41 -29.61 -30.03
CA ASP A 13 54.49 -30.51 -29.59
C ASP A 13 55.87 -30.19 -30.21
N ARG A 14 55.90 -29.66 -31.44
CA ARG A 14 57.14 -29.32 -32.17
C ARG A 14 57.67 -27.90 -31.93
N GLY A 15 57.03 -27.15 -31.03
CA GLY A 15 57.33 -25.74 -30.77
C GLY A 15 56.65 -24.81 -31.77
N LEU A 16 55.74 -23.97 -31.26
CA LEU A 16 55.00 -22.99 -32.06
C LEU A 16 55.96 -21.97 -32.70
N SER A 17 55.82 -21.73 -34.00
CA SER A 17 56.51 -20.62 -34.67
C SER A 17 56.04 -19.26 -34.10
N PRO A 18 56.82 -18.18 -34.20
CA PRO A 18 56.40 -16.85 -33.73
C PRO A 18 55.04 -16.41 -34.30
N ARG A 19 54.76 -16.76 -35.57
CA ARG A 19 53.47 -16.50 -36.23
C ARG A 19 52.33 -17.31 -35.61
N ASP A 20 52.54 -18.61 -35.35
CA ASP A 20 51.53 -19.45 -34.70
C ASP A 20 51.23 -18.99 -33.26
N LYS A 21 52.25 -18.53 -32.51
CA LYS A 21 52.06 -17.90 -31.19
C LYS A 21 51.20 -16.64 -31.27
N THR A 22 51.45 -15.76 -32.25
CA THR A 22 50.64 -14.54 -32.43
C THR A 22 49.19 -14.86 -32.81
N ILE A 23 48.95 -15.86 -33.66
CA ILE A 23 47.58 -16.29 -34.04
C ILE A 23 46.86 -16.88 -32.83
N LEU A 24 47.53 -17.70 -32.03
CA LEU A 24 46.94 -18.33 -30.85
C LEU A 24 46.62 -17.30 -29.76
N ILE A 25 47.50 -16.33 -29.52
CA ILE A 25 47.24 -15.20 -28.61
C ILE A 25 46.07 -14.35 -29.13
N ALA A 26 46.04 -14.02 -30.42
CA ALA A 26 44.94 -13.26 -31.01
C ALA A 26 43.60 -14.01 -30.89
N MET A 27 43.58 -15.32 -31.13
CA MET A 27 42.39 -16.15 -30.94
C MET A 27 41.94 -16.20 -29.48
N LEU A 28 42.85 -16.40 -28.53
CA LEU A 28 42.53 -16.40 -27.10
C LEU A 28 41.98 -15.04 -26.66
N LEU A 29 42.54 -13.95 -27.19
CA LEU A 29 42.06 -12.59 -26.90
C LEU A 29 40.66 -12.38 -27.47
N VAL A 30 40.40 -12.79 -28.72
CA VAL A 30 39.06 -12.73 -29.33
C VAL A 30 38.05 -13.56 -28.54
N ILE A 31 38.39 -14.79 -28.15
CA ILE A 31 37.52 -15.67 -27.35
C ILE A 31 37.25 -15.05 -25.97
N SER A 32 38.28 -14.48 -25.32
CA SER A 32 38.14 -13.83 -24.02
C SER A 32 37.24 -12.61 -24.10
N VAL A 33 37.44 -11.75 -25.12
CA VAL A 33 36.59 -10.58 -25.37
C VAL A 33 35.15 -11.01 -25.66
N LEU A 34 34.95 -12.00 -26.53
CA LEU A 34 33.62 -12.54 -26.82
C LEU A 34 32.95 -13.11 -25.56
N GLY A 35 33.70 -13.86 -24.75
CA GLY A 35 33.24 -14.41 -23.49
C GLY A 35 32.80 -13.33 -22.50
N ILE A 36 33.60 -12.26 -22.36
CA ILE A 36 33.24 -11.11 -21.51
C ILE A 36 31.99 -10.41 -22.04
N VAL A 37 31.90 -10.17 -23.35
CA VAL A 37 30.73 -9.52 -23.96
C VAL A 37 29.47 -10.35 -23.71
N LEU A 38 29.52 -11.67 -23.92
CA LEU A 38 28.39 -12.57 -23.66
C LEU A 38 28.03 -12.60 -22.17
N ALA A 39 29.02 -12.67 -21.27
CA ALA A 39 28.79 -12.66 -19.83
C ALA A 39 28.11 -11.37 -19.36
N VAL A 40 28.56 -10.20 -19.84
CA VAL A 40 27.94 -8.91 -19.52
C VAL A 40 26.50 -8.85 -20.04
N ARG A 41 26.26 -9.25 -21.29
CA ARG A 41 24.91 -9.26 -21.88
C ARG A 41 23.97 -10.20 -21.12
N TYR A 42 24.45 -11.37 -20.72
CA TYR A 42 23.68 -12.32 -19.95
C TYR A 42 23.40 -11.81 -18.53
N TYR A 43 24.40 -11.22 -17.88
CA TYR A 43 24.25 -10.58 -16.57
C TYR A 43 23.23 -9.44 -16.61
N GLU A 44 23.27 -8.56 -17.62
CA GLU A 44 22.27 -7.52 -17.82
C GLU A 44 20.87 -8.08 -18.04
N TYR A 45 20.74 -9.16 -18.83
CA TYR A 45 19.45 -9.82 -19.04
C TYR A 45 18.86 -10.36 -17.74
N ILE A 46 19.67 -11.02 -16.90
CA ILE A 46 19.23 -11.56 -15.61
C ILE A 46 18.87 -10.45 -14.62
N GLN A 47 19.66 -9.37 -14.58
CA GLN A 47 19.55 -8.38 -13.50
C GLN A 47 18.66 -7.18 -13.83
N ARG A 48 18.43 -6.89 -15.11
CA ARG A 48 17.76 -5.66 -15.54
C ARG A 48 16.62 -5.90 -16.52
N ASN A 49 16.34 -7.14 -16.91
CA ASN A 49 15.28 -7.46 -17.83
C ASN A 49 14.13 -8.23 -17.15
N PRO A 50 12.94 -7.62 -17.00
CA PRO A 50 11.76 -8.29 -16.45
C PRO A 50 11.38 -9.60 -17.19
N LYS A 51 11.78 -9.74 -18.47
CA LYS A 51 11.54 -10.97 -19.24
C LYS A 51 12.26 -12.19 -18.67
N PHE A 52 13.39 -12.01 -17.99
CA PHE A 52 14.06 -13.11 -17.32
C PHE A 52 13.17 -13.69 -16.21
N CYS A 53 12.61 -12.82 -15.36
CA CYS A 53 11.69 -13.25 -14.31
C CYS A 53 10.44 -13.92 -14.90
N ASN A 54 9.86 -13.35 -15.96
CA ASN A 54 8.71 -13.93 -16.66
C ASN A 54 9.02 -15.25 -17.39
N SER A 55 10.30 -15.62 -17.58
CA SER A 55 10.66 -16.92 -18.14
C SER A 55 10.39 -18.07 -17.17
N CYS A 56 10.25 -17.78 -15.87
CA CYS A 56 9.79 -18.73 -14.88
C CYS A 56 8.26 -18.87 -14.97
N HIS A 57 7.76 -20.10 -15.06
CA HIS A 57 6.32 -20.38 -15.22
C HIS A 57 5.43 -19.89 -14.06
N LEU A 58 6.01 -19.58 -12.90
CA LEU A 58 5.28 -19.05 -11.74
C LEU A 58 5.08 -17.52 -11.78
N MET A 59 5.75 -16.84 -12.70
CA MET A 59 5.81 -15.37 -12.71
C MET A 59 4.83 -14.71 -13.69
N GLU A 60 4.12 -15.48 -14.52
CA GLU A 60 3.26 -14.93 -15.59
C GLU A 60 2.17 -14.00 -15.07
N GLU A 61 1.44 -14.42 -14.04
CA GLU A 61 0.39 -13.60 -13.41
C GLU A 61 1.00 -12.34 -12.77
N ALA A 62 2.08 -12.51 -12.01
CA ALA A 62 2.77 -11.43 -11.33
C ALA A 62 3.35 -10.40 -12.32
N TYR A 63 3.91 -10.86 -13.44
CA TYR A 63 4.45 -10.03 -14.52
C TYR A 63 3.35 -9.26 -15.24
N THR A 64 2.23 -9.93 -15.55
CA THR A 64 1.06 -9.28 -16.18
C THR A 64 0.56 -8.13 -15.33
N ALA A 65 0.45 -8.33 -14.02
CA ALA A 65 -0.07 -7.29 -13.16
C ALA A 65 0.95 -6.18 -12.85
N TRP A 66 2.26 -6.50 -12.78
CA TRP A 66 3.32 -5.49 -12.81
C TRP A 66 3.20 -4.61 -14.07
N LYS A 67 3.00 -5.20 -15.24
CA LYS A 67 2.87 -4.49 -16.53
C LYS A 67 1.64 -3.56 -16.55
N LEU A 68 0.57 -3.91 -15.86
CA LEU A 68 -0.64 -3.09 -15.72
C LEU A 68 -0.54 -2.05 -14.58
N SER A 69 0.47 -2.18 -13.70
CA SER A 69 0.67 -1.29 -12.56
C SER A 69 1.35 0.02 -12.95
N GLY A 70 1.30 1.00 -12.03
CA GLY A 70 2.08 2.23 -12.13
C GLY A 70 3.59 2.04 -11.98
N HIS A 71 4.06 0.82 -11.64
CA HIS A 71 5.47 0.47 -11.49
C HIS A 71 6.03 -0.30 -12.69
N SER A 72 5.30 -0.37 -13.81
CA SER A 72 5.71 -1.06 -15.05
C SER A 72 7.00 -0.52 -15.69
N ASN A 73 7.49 0.63 -15.27
CA ASN A 73 8.78 1.20 -15.69
C ASN A 73 9.94 0.85 -14.76
N ILE A 74 9.69 0.15 -13.65
CA ILE A 74 10.67 -0.25 -12.65
C ILE A 74 11.00 -1.73 -12.86
N VAL A 75 12.29 -2.09 -12.89
CA VAL A 75 12.70 -3.49 -13.06
C VAL A 75 12.45 -4.29 -11.78
N CYS A 76 12.15 -5.58 -11.91
CA CYS A 76 11.74 -6.44 -10.78
C CYS A 76 12.75 -6.40 -9.62
N GLN A 77 14.04 -6.35 -9.94
CA GLN A 77 15.18 -6.43 -9.03
C GLN A 77 15.37 -5.18 -8.17
N GLU A 78 14.78 -4.03 -8.55
CA GLU A 78 14.77 -2.85 -7.69
C GLU A 78 13.95 -3.10 -6.41
N CYS A 79 12.92 -3.95 -6.51
CA CYS A 79 12.12 -4.40 -5.38
C CYS A 79 12.53 -5.75 -4.82
N HIS A 80 12.82 -6.72 -5.71
CA HIS A 80 13.23 -8.08 -5.38
C HIS A 80 14.76 -8.18 -5.33
N GLN A 81 15.34 -7.55 -4.31
CA GLN A 81 16.78 -7.61 -4.09
C GLN A 81 17.16 -8.99 -3.54
N LEU A 82 18.04 -9.68 -4.26
CA LEU A 82 18.59 -10.98 -3.91
C LEU A 82 20.07 -10.83 -3.59
N GLY A 83 20.57 -11.54 -2.57
CA GLY A 83 22.02 -11.63 -2.33
C GLY A 83 22.71 -12.46 -3.42
N LEU A 84 24.02 -12.27 -3.63
CA LEU A 84 24.81 -13.02 -4.64
C LEU A 84 24.64 -14.54 -4.54
N LEU A 85 24.65 -15.08 -3.31
CA LEU A 85 24.48 -16.52 -3.07
C LEU A 85 23.07 -16.98 -3.46
N GLU A 86 22.05 -16.19 -3.15
CA GLU A 86 20.65 -16.49 -3.45
C GLU A 86 20.38 -16.44 -4.95
N GLN A 87 20.92 -15.43 -5.64
CA GLN A 87 20.88 -15.31 -7.11
C GLN A 87 21.49 -16.55 -7.78
N ASN A 88 22.67 -16.97 -7.34
CA ASN A 88 23.35 -18.15 -7.89
C ASN A 88 22.58 -19.45 -7.59
N ARG A 89 22.03 -19.60 -6.40
CA ARG A 89 21.18 -20.74 -6.04
C ARG A 89 19.96 -20.81 -6.95
N LEU A 90 19.26 -19.68 -7.15
CA LEU A 90 18.09 -19.60 -8.03
C LEU A 90 18.44 -19.92 -9.48
N LEU A 91 19.57 -19.41 -9.99
CA LEU A 91 20.05 -19.70 -11.34
C LEU A 91 20.36 -21.19 -11.54
N ILE A 92 21.07 -21.82 -10.59
CA ILE A 92 21.36 -23.25 -10.63
C ILE A 92 20.05 -24.05 -10.60
N THR A 93 19.11 -23.70 -9.72
CA THR A 93 17.80 -24.35 -9.67
C THR A 93 17.04 -24.20 -10.98
N PHE A 94 17.02 -23.02 -11.60
CA PHE A 94 16.37 -22.78 -12.88
C PHE A 94 16.96 -23.61 -14.03
N VAL A 95 18.28 -23.77 -14.07
CA VAL A 95 18.97 -24.52 -15.15
C VAL A 95 18.86 -26.03 -14.96
N PHE A 96 18.97 -26.52 -13.72
CA PHE A 96 19.14 -27.94 -13.43
C PHE A 96 17.88 -28.65 -12.92
N THR A 97 16.80 -27.91 -12.63
CA THR A 97 15.55 -28.51 -12.12
C THR A 97 14.39 -28.29 -13.08
N THR A 98 13.59 -29.34 -13.27
CA THR A 98 12.35 -29.30 -14.06
C THR A 98 11.10 -29.40 -13.16
N GLU A 99 11.29 -29.49 -11.84
CA GLU A 99 10.21 -29.59 -10.88
C GLU A 99 9.45 -28.27 -10.79
N ARG A 100 8.13 -28.32 -11.03
CA ARG A 100 7.22 -27.16 -10.93
C ARG A 100 6.73 -26.89 -9.50
N LYS A 101 7.55 -27.19 -8.50
CA LYS A 101 7.20 -26.88 -7.11
C LYS A 101 7.42 -25.39 -6.85
N ALA A 102 6.55 -24.79 -6.04
CA ALA A 102 6.75 -23.42 -5.60
C ALA A 102 8.10 -23.33 -4.87
N PRO A 103 9.03 -22.48 -5.32
CA PRO A 103 10.32 -22.32 -4.66
C PRO A 103 10.13 -21.62 -3.32
N GLU A 104 11.17 -21.70 -2.47
CA GLU A 104 11.25 -20.84 -1.28
C GLU A 104 11.03 -19.37 -1.71
N PRO A 105 10.27 -18.58 -0.93
CA PRO A 105 10.15 -17.16 -1.16
C PRO A 105 11.54 -16.54 -1.22
N HIS A 106 11.85 -15.88 -2.33
CA HIS A 106 13.14 -15.26 -2.57
C HIS A 106 12.96 -13.78 -2.84
N GLY A 107 13.94 -12.99 -2.44
CA GLY A 107 13.96 -11.55 -2.71
C GLY A 107 12.90 -10.78 -1.94
N ALA A 108 13.00 -10.76 -0.61
CA ALA A 108 12.47 -9.69 0.25
C ALA A 108 12.87 -9.89 1.71
N GLU A 109 13.77 -9.05 2.25
CA GLU A 109 13.91 -8.92 3.71
C GLU A 109 13.36 -7.60 4.26
N THR A 110 13.28 -6.49 3.50
CA THR A 110 12.79 -5.21 4.07
C THR A 110 11.94 -4.36 3.11
N PRO A 111 10.65 -4.69 2.93
CA PRO A 111 9.75 -3.96 2.03
C PRO A 111 9.59 -2.48 2.39
N TRP A 112 9.76 -2.14 3.68
CA TRP A 112 9.85 -0.76 4.16
C TRP A 112 10.85 0.08 3.34
N LYS A 113 12.13 -0.33 3.34
CA LYS A 113 13.23 0.42 2.71
C LYS A 113 13.02 0.56 1.20
N THR A 114 12.53 -0.51 0.56
CA THR A 114 12.23 -0.54 -0.86
C THR A 114 11.18 0.49 -1.24
N CYS A 115 10.05 0.55 -0.52
CA CYS A 115 8.98 1.49 -0.82
C CYS A 115 9.41 2.93 -0.55
N THR A 116 10.08 3.19 0.58
CA THR A 116 10.46 4.55 0.99
C THR A 116 11.59 5.14 0.16
N ALA A 117 12.38 4.33 -0.56
CA ALA A 117 13.40 4.84 -1.48
C ALA A 117 12.80 5.78 -2.55
N CYS A 118 11.54 5.54 -2.93
CA CYS A 118 10.81 6.37 -3.90
C CYS A 118 9.61 7.12 -3.29
N HIS A 119 8.80 6.47 -2.44
CA HIS A 119 7.50 7.01 -1.99
C HIS A 119 7.57 7.90 -0.74
N TRP A 120 8.74 8.13 -0.15
CA TRP A 120 8.85 8.88 1.11
C TRP A 120 8.38 10.34 0.99
N ASP A 121 8.95 11.04 0.00
CA ASP A 121 8.69 12.44 -0.31
C ASP A 121 7.78 12.62 -1.53
N GLN A 122 7.34 11.52 -2.16
CA GLN A 122 6.46 11.56 -3.32
C GLN A 122 5.00 11.48 -2.89
N ALA A 123 4.18 12.36 -3.46
CA ALA A 123 2.73 12.35 -3.31
C ALA A 123 2.13 11.64 -4.51
N ALA A 124 1.33 10.59 -4.27
CA ALA A 124 0.53 10.02 -5.36
C ALA A 124 -0.60 10.99 -5.72
N GLN A 125 -0.67 11.43 -6.98
CA GLN A 125 -1.86 12.04 -7.60
C GLN A 125 -2.57 13.12 -6.74
N GLY A 126 -1.81 14.09 -6.23
CA GLY A 126 -2.36 15.22 -5.47
C GLY A 126 -2.65 14.96 -3.99
N SER A 127 -2.29 13.79 -3.46
CA SER A 127 -2.37 13.48 -2.02
C SER A 127 -1.18 14.04 -1.22
N VAL A 128 -1.20 13.91 0.11
CA VAL A 128 -0.05 14.26 0.96
C VAL A 128 0.99 13.14 0.89
N THR A 129 2.27 13.50 0.90
CA THR A 129 3.42 12.56 0.89
C THR A 129 3.37 11.64 2.12
N VAL A 130 3.95 10.44 2.00
CA VAL A 130 3.93 9.42 3.08
C VAL A 130 4.45 9.99 4.39
N ASN A 131 5.55 10.75 4.35
CA ASN A 131 6.16 11.35 5.54
C ASN A 131 5.41 12.54 6.16
N LYS A 132 4.38 13.08 5.48
CA LYS A 132 3.57 14.21 5.97
C LYS A 132 2.13 13.83 6.28
N SER A 133 1.75 12.58 6.06
CA SER A 133 0.42 12.06 6.37
C SER A 133 0.36 11.62 7.84
N ILE A 134 -0.60 12.15 8.59
CA ILE A 134 -0.83 11.76 9.98
C ILE A 134 -1.25 10.29 10.10
N GLY A 135 -2.03 9.79 9.13
CA GLY A 135 -2.44 8.40 9.04
C GLY A 135 -1.24 7.47 8.96
N HIS A 136 -0.33 7.72 8.00
CA HIS A 136 0.93 6.99 7.92
C HIS A 136 1.74 7.15 9.20
N ALA A 137 1.87 8.36 9.74
CA ALA A 137 2.69 8.58 10.94
C ALA A 137 2.23 7.74 12.15
N ARG A 138 0.91 7.67 12.38
CA ARG A 138 0.33 6.89 13.47
C ARG A 138 0.52 5.38 13.27
N HIS A 139 0.31 4.89 12.06
CA HIS A 139 0.31 3.45 11.78
C HIS A 139 1.72 2.88 11.62
N ILE A 140 2.60 3.61 10.95
CA ILE A 140 3.97 3.16 10.69
C ILE A 140 4.86 3.39 11.90
N PHE A 141 4.97 4.64 12.40
CA PHE A 141 5.96 4.92 13.44
C PHE A 141 5.48 4.52 14.82
N THR A 142 4.20 4.78 15.12
CA THR A 142 3.66 4.42 16.43
C THR A 142 3.16 2.98 16.45
N GLY A 143 2.41 2.59 15.41
CA GLY A 143 1.87 1.23 15.26
C GLY A 143 2.88 0.18 14.80
N LYS A 144 4.07 0.60 14.35
CA LYS A 144 5.13 -0.29 13.83
C LYS A 144 4.65 -1.20 12.69
N LEU A 145 3.72 -0.70 11.87
CA LEU A 145 3.20 -1.43 10.72
C LEU A 145 4.08 -1.23 9.48
N ASP A 146 4.32 -2.32 8.76
CA ASP A 146 4.88 -2.29 7.42
C ASP A 146 3.88 -1.70 6.41
N CYS A 147 4.38 -1.13 5.31
CA CYS A 147 3.53 -0.65 4.20
C CYS A 147 2.56 -1.74 3.70
N ARG A 148 3.02 -3.00 3.69
CA ARG A 148 2.26 -4.18 3.24
C ARG A 148 1.11 -4.57 4.16
N ALA A 149 1.08 -4.07 5.40
CA ALA A 149 -0.03 -4.31 6.31
C ALA A 149 -1.33 -3.71 5.77
N CYS A 150 -1.23 -2.64 4.97
CA CYS A 150 -2.36 -2.04 4.29
C CYS A 150 -2.27 -2.22 2.76
N HIS A 151 -1.11 -1.93 2.14
CA HIS A 151 -0.91 -2.01 0.69
C HIS A 151 -0.63 -3.47 0.26
N SER A 152 -1.66 -4.15 -0.22
CA SER A 152 -1.57 -5.58 -0.54
C SER A 152 -0.63 -5.87 -1.72
N ARG A 153 -0.09 -7.10 -1.77
CA ARG A 153 0.71 -7.62 -2.90
C ARG A 153 -0.12 -8.35 -3.94
N ALA A 154 -1.44 -8.42 -3.79
CA ALA A 154 -2.29 -9.14 -4.73
C ALA A 154 -2.00 -8.61 -6.14
N VAL A 155 -1.23 -9.39 -6.89
CA VAL A 155 -0.80 -9.13 -8.26
C VAL A 155 -0.13 -7.74 -8.46
N HIS A 156 0.93 -7.40 -7.71
CA HIS A 156 1.70 -6.15 -7.92
C HIS A 156 0.84 -4.86 -7.95
N ALA A 157 -0.36 -4.91 -7.37
CA ALA A 157 -1.28 -3.80 -7.21
C ALA A 157 -1.20 -3.29 -5.77
N PHE A 158 -0.22 -2.44 -5.48
CA PHE A 158 0.09 -1.92 -4.15
C PHE A 158 -0.90 -0.86 -3.65
N ARG A 159 -2.20 -1.16 -3.73
CA ARG A 159 -3.27 -0.34 -3.16
C ARG A 159 -3.71 -0.92 -1.82
N PRO A 160 -4.19 -0.08 -0.89
CA PRO A 160 -4.92 -0.58 0.26
C PRO A 160 -6.12 -1.39 -0.22
N ASP A 161 -6.27 -2.61 0.30
CA ASP A 161 -7.49 -3.39 0.07
C ASP A 161 -8.66 -2.83 0.88
N GLU A 162 -9.87 -3.19 0.49
CA GLU A 162 -11.12 -2.69 1.11
C GLU A 162 -11.21 -2.99 2.62
N HIS A 163 -10.60 -4.09 3.07
CA HIS A 163 -10.62 -4.54 4.45
C HIS A 163 -9.35 -4.15 5.23
N ALA A 164 -8.50 -3.28 4.68
CA ALA A 164 -7.21 -2.95 5.28
C ALA A 164 -7.31 -2.39 6.70
N CYS A 165 -8.34 -1.60 6.98
CA CYS A 165 -8.57 -1.04 8.31
C CYS A 165 -9.17 -2.08 9.28
N GLU A 166 -10.10 -2.90 8.79
CA GLU A 166 -10.89 -3.85 9.59
C GLU A 166 -10.03 -4.96 10.21
N ARG A 167 -8.91 -5.31 9.57
CA ARG A 167 -7.94 -6.30 10.10
C ARG A 167 -7.41 -5.97 11.50
N CYS A 168 -7.44 -4.70 11.91
CA CYS A 168 -7.02 -4.28 13.24
C CYS A 168 -8.12 -3.50 13.98
N HIS A 169 -8.99 -2.80 13.25
CA HIS A 169 -10.12 -2.05 13.80
C HIS A 169 -11.40 -2.89 13.81
N GLU A 170 -11.32 -4.06 14.45
CA GLU A 170 -12.45 -4.98 14.56
C GLU A 170 -13.63 -4.31 15.29
N GLY A 171 -14.83 -4.44 14.72
CA GLY A 171 -16.05 -3.91 15.30
C GLY A 171 -16.31 -2.41 15.08
N TRP A 172 -15.47 -1.69 14.33
CA TRP A 172 -15.69 -0.27 13.98
C TRP A 172 -16.62 -0.13 12.76
N GLY A 173 -17.71 -0.90 12.74
CA GLY A 173 -18.67 -0.94 11.64
C GLY A 173 -19.53 0.32 11.53
N LEU A 174 -20.05 0.58 10.33
CA LEU A 174 -20.97 1.67 10.03
C LEU A 174 -22.32 1.09 9.54
N HIS A 175 -23.44 1.74 9.88
CA HIS A 175 -24.76 1.33 9.37
C HIS A 175 -25.05 1.89 7.96
N GLY A 176 -25.80 1.13 7.15
CA GLY A 176 -26.56 1.66 6.02
C GLY A 176 -25.79 1.71 4.71
N VAL A 177 -25.08 0.62 4.42
CA VAL A 177 -24.29 0.38 3.22
C VAL A 177 -25.11 0.70 1.95
N ARG A 178 -24.90 1.90 1.40
CA ARG A 178 -24.59 1.95 -0.03
C ARG A 178 -23.17 1.44 -0.16
N ALA A 179 -22.89 0.65 -1.19
CA ALA A 179 -21.60 0.01 -1.46
C ALA A 179 -20.41 0.99 -1.69
N GLU A 180 -20.50 2.24 -1.21
CA GLU A 180 -19.61 3.35 -1.58
C GLU A 180 -19.04 4.12 -0.37
N VAL A 181 -19.45 3.83 0.87
CA VAL A 181 -18.90 4.51 2.07
C VAL A 181 -17.74 3.71 2.63
N THR A 182 -16.55 4.32 2.63
CA THR A 182 -15.32 3.71 3.19
C THR A 182 -14.92 4.43 4.48
N CYS A 183 -14.03 3.84 5.28
CA CYS A 183 -13.48 4.51 6.47
C CYS A 183 -12.89 5.91 6.13
N LEU A 184 -12.30 6.02 4.93
CA LEU A 184 -11.66 7.23 4.42
C LEU A 184 -12.65 8.33 4.01
N SER A 185 -13.93 7.99 3.84
CA SER A 185 -14.99 8.99 3.60
C SER A 185 -15.16 9.94 4.80
N CYS A 186 -14.84 9.46 6.00
CA CYS A 186 -14.91 10.23 7.25
C CYS A 186 -13.53 10.56 7.82
N HIS A 187 -12.59 9.61 7.79
CA HIS A 187 -11.25 9.72 8.37
C HIS A 187 -10.19 9.95 7.28
N PRO A 188 -9.78 11.20 7.00
CA PRO A 188 -8.78 11.45 5.97
C PRO A 188 -7.40 10.96 6.44
N PHE A 189 -6.93 9.87 5.83
CA PHE A 189 -5.63 9.28 6.16
C PHE A 189 -4.47 10.21 5.78
N SER A 190 -4.65 11.02 4.74
CA SER A 190 -3.66 11.97 4.23
C SER A 190 -3.77 13.36 4.88
N GLY A 191 -4.45 13.50 6.02
CA GLY A 191 -4.47 14.76 6.77
C GLY A 191 -3.07 15.21 7.19
N LYS A 192 -2.83 16.53 7.21
CA LYS A 192 -1.58 17.14 7.66
C LYS A 192 -1.54 17.34 9.17
N LYS A 193 -2.71 17.42 9.81
CA LYS A 193 -2.85 17.66 11.24
C LYS A 193 -3.71 16.59 11.88
N GLN A 194 -3.51 16.36 13.18
CA GLN A 194 -4.25 15.34 13.93
C GLN A 194 -5.75 15.65 13.99
N GLU A 195 -6.11 16.93 14.08
CA GLU A 195 -7.50 17.40 14.13
C GLU A 195 -8.25 17.13 12.82
N GLU A 196 -7.53 16.99 11.70
CA GLU A 196 -8.11 16.64 10.41
C GLU A 196 -8.54 15.17 10.37
N PHE A 197 -7.93 14.29 11.17
CA PHE A 197 -8.33 12.89 11.24
C PHE A 197 -9.71 12.70 11.90
N ILE A 198 -10.13 13.66 12.74
CA ILE A 198 -11.47 13.67 13.34
C ILE A 198 -12.46 14.17 12.27
N PRO A 199 -13.54 13.41 11.96
CA PRO A 199 -14.51 13.81 10.96
C PRO A 199 -15.15 15.16 11.30
N GLN A 200 -15.08 16.08 10.35
CA GLN A 200 -15.67 17.40 10.48
C GLN A 200 -17.15 17.37 10.05
N ARG A 201 -17.85 18.47 10.31
CA ARG A 201 -19.28 18.59 10.00
C ARG A 201 -19.56 18.32 8.52
N GLU A 202 -18.67 18.77 7.65
CA GLU A 202 -18.75 18.63 6.19
C GLU A 202 -18.72 17.17 5.76
N ASN A 203 -17.90 16.32 6.39
CA ASN A 203 -17.85 14.88 6.12
C ASN A 203 -19.22 14.23 6.38
N CYS A 204 -19.88 14.59 7.48
CA CYS A 204 -21.21 14.08 7.79
C CYS A 204 -22.26 14.62 6.80
N LEU A 205 -22.20 15.92 6.50
CA LEU A 205 -23.18 16.59 5.64
C LEU A 205 -23.04 16.20 4.16
N ALA A 206 -21.90 15.68 3.72
CA ALA A 206 -21.72 15.14 2.36
C ALA A 206 -22.83 14.14 1.98
N CYS A 207 -23.27 13.34 2.95
CA CYS A 207 -24.39 12.42 2.78
C CYS A 207 -25.67 12.91 3.49
N HIS A 208 -25.57 13.43 4.72
CA HIS A 208 -26.74 13.74 5.56
C HIS A 208 -27.46 15.05 5.20
N LYS A 209 -26.87 15.93 4.38
CA LYS A 209 -27.50 17.20 3.98
C LYS A 209 -28.79 17.00 3.17
N LYS A 210 -28.93 15.87 2.46
CA LYS A 210 -30.10 15.53 1.62
C LYS A 210 -31.22 14.79 2.36
N SER A 211 -31.06 14.54 3.67
CA SER A 211 -32.10 13.89 4.48
C SER A 211 -33.33 14.80 4.59
N SER A 212 -34.44 14.40 3.96
CA SER A 212 -35.68 15.18 3.85
C SER A 212 -36.36 15.52 5.18
N LYS A 213 -35.92 14.91 6.30
CA LYS A 213 -36.54 15.06 7.62
C LYS A 213 -35.79 16.01 8.56
N THR A 214 -34.61 16.51 8.19
CA THR A 214 -33.72 17.27 9.07
C THR A 214 -33.27 18.58 8.42
N SER A 215 -33.19 19.64 9.22
CA SER A 215 -32.62 20.93 8.83
C SER A 215 -31.51 21.27 9.83
N PHE A 216 -30.46 21.94 9.36
CA PHE A 216 -29.27 22.30 10.13
C PHE A 216 -29.07 23.82 10.01
N PRO A 217 -29.76 24.64 10.83
CA PRO A 217 -29.66 26.09 10.75
C PRO A 217 -28.26 26.53 11.18
N GLU A 218 -27.69 27.51 10.47
CA GLU A 218 -26.37 28.07 10.76
C GLU A 218 -26.37 28.94 12.02
N HIS A 219 -27.51 29.57 12.32
CA HIS A 219 -27.69 30.50 13.43
C HIS A 219 -28.67 29.93 14.46
N ALA A 220 -28.16 29.06 15.33
CA ALA A 220 -28.90 28.49 16.44
C ALA A 220 -27.98 28.21 17.64
N PRO A 221 -28.51 28.10 18.88
CA PRO A 221 -27.67 28.00 20.09
C PRO A 221 -26.64 26.87 20.05
N MET A 222 -26.95 25.76 19.38
CA MET A 222 -26.05 24.60 19.23
C MET A 222 -25.59 24.36 17.78
N ALA A 223 -25.74 25.35 16.88
CA ALA A 223 -25.36 25.21 15.47
C ALA A 223 -23.87 24.89 15.26
N ARG A 224 -23.02 25.34 16.20
CA ARG A 224 -21.55 25.16 16.17
C ARG A 224 -21.05 23.84 16.74
N LEU A 225 -21.92 23.01 17.31
CA LEU A 225 -21.51 21.68 17.77
C LEU A 225 -21.14 20.79 16.58
N THR A 226 -20.11 19.97 16.76
CA THR A 226 -19.75 18.90 15.83
C THR A 226 -20.71 17.72 16.00
N CYS A 227 -20.95 16.97 14.93
CA CYS A 227 -21.93 15.89 14.92
C CYS A 227 -21.59 14.79 15.95
N TYR A 228 -20.30 14.51 16.15
CA TYR A 228 -19.81 13.48 17.06
C TYR A 228 -19.96 13.82 18.55
N GLU A 229 -20.31 15.06 18.91
CA GLU A 229 -20.65 15.42 20.29
C GLU A 229 -21.94 14.74 20.77
N CYS A 230 -22.81 14.35 19.84
CA CYS A 230 -24.04 13.63 20.13
C CYS A 230 -24.06 12.24 19.49
N HIS A 231 -23.50 12.09 18.29
CA HIS A 231 -23.54 10.85 17.53
C HIS A 231 -22.27 10.03 17.69
N ILE A 232 -22.41 8.71 17.72
CA ILE A 232 -21.30 7.75 17.68
C ILE A 232 -21.43 6.95 16.37
N PRO A 233 -20.70 7.33 15.30
CA PRO A 233 -20.86 6.70 13.99
C PRO A 233 -20.54 5.19 13.99
N HIS A 234 -19.54 4.77 14.76
CA HIS A 234 -19.11 3.37 14.86
C HIS A 234 -20.04 2.47 15.70
N ASP A 235 -21.02 3.04 16.41
CA ASP A 235 -22.01 2.27 17.19
C ASP A 235 -23.30 2.09 16.39
N ASN A 236 -23.17 1.60 15.15
CA ASN A 236 -24.29 1.44 14.21
C ASN A 236 -25.15 2.71 14.04
N CYS A 237 -24.55 3.89 14.22
CA CYS A 237 -25.24 5.18 14.24
C CYS A 237 -26.48 5.20 15.16
N ALA A 238 -26.38 4.61 16.36
CA ALA A 238 -27.44 4.65 17.37
C ALA A 238 -27.92 6.10 17.57
N ARG A 239 -29.24 6.28 17.62
CA ARG A 239 -29.82 7.61 17.86
C ARG A 239 -29.37 8.08 19.25
N PRO A 240 -28.90 9.33 19.38
CA PRO A 240 -28.48 9.86 20.67
C PRO A 240 -29.61 9.70 21.69
N THR A 241 -29.27 9.20 22.88
CA THR A 241 -30.19 9.16 24.02
C THR A 241 -30.33 10.55 24.63
N GLN A 242 -31.18 10.70 25.64
CA GLN A 242 -31.29 11.96 26.38
C GLN A 242 -30.03 12.32 27.16
N ASP A 243 -29.18 11.35 27.46
CA ASP A 243 -27.94 11.59 28.19
C ASP A 243 -26.99 12.48 27.37
N ALA A 244 -27.06 12.42 26.03
CA ALA A 244 -26.34 13.34 25.16
C ALA A 244 -26.70 14.81 25.43
N CYS A 245 -27.98 15.11 25.74
CA CYS A 245 -28.40 16.46 26.11
C CYS A 245 -27.84 16.87 27.48
N LEU A 246 -27.76 15.92 28.41
CA LEU A 246 -27.33 16.16 29.79
C LEU A 246 -25.83 16.41 29.93
N ARG A 247 -25.02 16.09 28.90
CA ARG A 247 -23.59 16.46 28.84
C ARG A 247 -23.36 17.97 29.01
N CYS A 248 -24.28 18.78 28.48
CA CYS A 248 -24.21 20.25 28.58
C CYS A 248 -25.36 20.82 29.43
N HIS A 249 -26.54 20.21 29.40
CA HIS A 249 -27.70 20.66 30.16
C HIS A 249 -27.86 19.88 31.46
N THR A 250 -27.20 20.35 32.52
CA THR A 250 -27.27 19.67 33.82
C THR A 250 -28.70 19.70 34.39
N ARG A 251 -29.11 18.59 35.02
CA ARG A 251 -30.46 18.47 35.62
C ARG A 251 -30.74 19.59 36.62
N ALA A 252 -29.74 19.97 37.42
CA ALA A 252 -29.83 21.06 38.40
C ALA A 252 -30.25 22.40 37.78
N VAL A 253 -29.80 22.71 36.55
CA VAL A 253 -30.19 23.93 35.84
C VAL A 253 -31.57 23.79 35.22
N LEU A 254 -31.85 22.64 34.60
CA LEU A 254 -33.13 22.38 33.92
C LEU A 254 -34.32 22.41 34.91
N GLU A 255 -34.16 21.80 36.08
CA GLU A 255 -35.20 21.66 37.11
C GLU A 255 -35.59 22.99 37.78
N ARG A 256 -34.84 24.07 37.54
CA ARG A 256 -35.24 25.43 37.92
C ARG A 256 -36.53 25.87 37.23
N LYS A 257 -36.85 25.28 36.06
CA LYS A 257 -38.11 25.51 35.35
C LYS A 257 -39.05 24.31 35.55
N PRO A 258 -40.29 24.51 36.06
CA PRO A 258 -41.22 23.41 36.34
C PRO A 258 -41.48 22.47 35.16
N ILE A 259 -41.45 22.98 33.92
CA ILE A 259 -41.68 22.19 32.70
C ILE A 259 -40.72 21.00 32.54
N HIS A 260 -39.49 21.12 33.04
CA HIS A 260 -38.48 20.06 32.97
C HIS A 260 -38.62 19.00 34.07
N ARG A 261 -39.51 19.18 35.06
CA ARG A 261 -39.78 18.19 36.11
C ARG A 261 -40.77 17.11 35.68
N SER A 262 -41.24 17.15 34.43
CA SER A 262 -42.31 16.29 33.91
C SER A 262 -41.89 14.84 33.64
N GLY A 263 -40.59 14.51 33.73
CA GLY A 263 -40.06 13.17 33.40
C GLY A 263 -40.19 12.77 31.93
N LYS A 264 -40.72 13.65 31.07
CA LYS A 264 -40.90 13.39 29.64
C LYS A 264 -39.56 13.43 28.91
N LYS A 265 -39.44 12.59 27.88
CA LYS A 265 -38.26 12.58 27.00
C LYS A 265 -38.03 13.96 26.37
N CYS A 266 -36.82 14.52 26.46
CA CYS A 266 -36.50 15.86 25.93
C CYS A 266 -36.96 16.06 24.47
N VAL A 267 -36.77 15.05 23.61
CA VAL A 267 -37.14 15.08 22.18
C VAL A 267 -38.65 15.11 21.89
N ARG A 268 -39.50 14.99 22.91
CA ARG A 268 -40.95 15.21 22.76
C ARG A 268 -41.29 16.69 22.64
N CYS A 269 -40.51 17.54 23.30
CA CYS A 269 -40.69 18.98 23.31
C CYS A 269 -39.60 19.68 22.49
N HIS A 270 -38.38 19.15 22.41
CA HIS A 270 -37.29 19.71 21.61
C HIS A 270 -37.11 18.98 20.29
N VAL A 271 -36.77 19.71 19.23
CA VAL A 271 -36.52 19.16 17.89
C VAL A 271 -35.01 19.17 17.62
N PRO A 272 -34.32 18.01 17.70
CA PRO A 272 -32.90 17.91 17.37
C PRO A 272 -32.61 18.40 15.95
N HIS A 273 -31.38 18.88 15.75
CA HIS A 273 -30.90 19.52 14.52
C HIS A 273 -31.54 20.86 14.17
N ARG A 274 -32.81 21.10 14.53
CA ARG A 274 -33.48 22.41 14.35
C ARG A 274 -33.27 23.35 15.54
N TRP A 275 -32.94 22.80 16.71
CA TRP A 275 -32.66 23.55 17.94
C TRP A 275 -33.82 24.43 18.42
N ILE A 276 -35.05 23.97 18.20
CA ILE A 276 -36.29 24.62 18.63
C ILE A 276 -37.06 23.74 19.61
N ALA A 277 -37.91 24.36 20.43
CA ALA A 277 -39.00 23.67 21.12
C ALA A 277 -40.26 23.65 20.24
N ARG A 278 -41.09 22.62 20.39
CA ARG A 278 -42.41 22.46 19.77
C ARG A 278 -43.49 23.14 20.60
#